data_AF-A0A2N8PI59-F1
#
_entry.id   AF-A0A2N8PI59-F1
#
_cell.length_a   1.000
_cell.length_b   1.000
_cell.length_c   1.000
_cell.angle_alpha   90.00
_cell.angle_beta   90.00
_cell.angle_gamma   90.00
#
_symmetry.space_group_name_H-M   'P 1'
#
loop_
_entity.id
_entity.type
_entity.pdbx_description
1 polymer ?
#
loop_
_entity_poly.entity_id
_entity_poly.type
_entity_poly.pdbx_seq_one_letter_code
_entity_poly.pdbx_strand_id
1 'polypeptide(L)'
;MVFSRPVRPWLLPNAALLAAMTLWGILRYPHLPNRIPQHLDIEGVDSWTQRSIGSVFGLVFVYLGVTVLLTACAELTLRVTPQAEMPKEAAPFGNGLARSSLNRPRTRASAIGTARALLVLNACVGVSLLIGCGVLWRSAPDPEVPGWSFVAMLLPLLAGTAMTVAAAIRDRRTPVN
;
A
#
# COMPACT_ATOMS: atom_id res chain seq x y z
N MET A 1 16.54 -8.22 3.48
CA MET A 1 16.49 -6.92 2.79
C MET A 1 15.51 -6.99 1.62
N VAL A 2 14.72 -5.97 1.38
CA VAL A 2 13.64 -5.90 0.37
C VAL A 2 14.20 -5.98 -1.05
N PHE A 3 15.41 -5.46 -1.27
CA PHE A 3 16.10 -5.58 -2.56
C PHE A 3 16.71 -6.96 -2.82
N SER A 4 16.59 -7.90 -1.88
CA SER A 4 17.03 -9.28 -2.10
C SER A 4 16.17 -9.99 -3.14
N ARG A 5 16.76 -10.95 -3.86
CA ARG A 5 16.08 -11.76 -4.90
C ARG A 5 14.65 -12.24 -4.54
N PRO A 6 14.35 -12.74 -3.33
CA PRO A 6 13.00 -13.26 -3.02
C PRO A 6 11.92 -12.18 -2.88
N VAL A 7 12.27 -10.91 -2.68
CA VAL A 7 11.32 -9.81 -2.40
C VAL A 7 11.34 -8.75 -3.51
N ARG A 8 12.49 -8.50 -4.15
CA ARG A 8 12.66 -7.54 -5.25
C ARG A 8 11.58 -7.59 -6.34
N PRO A 9 11.16 -8.74 -6.90
CA PRO A 9 10.15 -8.74 -7.96
C PRO A 9 8.79 -8.19 -7.51
N TRP A 10 8.51 -8.19 -6.20
CA TRP A 10 7.27 -7.66 -5.62
C TRP A 10 7.24 -6.13 -5.55
N LEU A 11 8.37 -5.44 -5.77
CA LEU A 11 8.40 -3.99 -5.95
C LEU A 11 7.98 -3.56 -7.36
N LEU A 12 8.15 -4.44 -8.35
CA LEU A 12 7.85 -4.15 -9.75
C LEU A 12 6.41 -3.62 -9.98
N PRO A 13 5.34 -4.26 -9.47
CA PRO A 13 3.99 -3.74 -9.69
C PRO A 13 3.79 -2.35 -9.07
N ASN A 14 4.44 -2.07 -7.94
CA ASN A 14 4.35 -0.79 -7.24
C ASN A 14 5.03 0.33 -8.04
N ALA A 15 6.23 0.07 -8.55
CA ALA A 15 6.94 1.00 -9.43
C ALA A 15 6.18 1.23 -10.74
N ALA A 16 5.62 0.17 -11.33
CA ALA A 16 4.84 0.26 -12.56
C ALA A 16 3.56 1.09 -12.37
N LEU A 17 2.84 0.88 -11.26
CA LEU A 17 1.63 1.65 -10.93
C LEU A 17 1.95 3.13 -10.71
N LEU A 18 3.02 3.42 -9.97
CA LEU A 18 3.45 4.80 -9.74
C LEU A 18 3.83 5.49 -11.05
N ALA A 19 4.59 4.81 -11.91
CA ALA A 19 4.95 5.32 -13.22
C ALA A 19 3.71 5.52 -14.11
N ALA A 20 2.78 4.55 -14.13
CA ALA A 20 1.55 4.63 -14.90
C ALA A 20 0.69 5.82 -14.48
N MET A 21 0.45 6.00 -13.17
CA MET A 21 -0.29 7.15 -12.65
C MET A 21 0.42 8.46 -13.01
N THR A 22 1.73 8.54 -12.82
CA THR A 22 2.49 9.76 -13.10
C THR A 22 2.43 10.13 -14.57
N LEU A 23 2.71 9.18 -15.47
CA LEU A 23 2.67 9.41 -16.92
C LEU A 23 1.26 9.75 -17.40
N TRP A 24 0.26 9.04 -16.92
CA TRP A 24 -1.14 9.32 -17.27
C TRP A 24 -1.56 10.72 -16.81
N GLY A 25 -1.19 11.12 -15.59
CA GLY A 25 -1.44 12.45 -15.05
C GLY A 25 -0.77 13.55 -15.88
N ILE A 26 0.50 13.36 -16.27
CA ILE A 26 1.24 14.30 -17.15
C ILE A 26 0.52 14.47 -18.48
N LEU A 27 0.08 13.37 -19.11
CA LEU A 27 -0.64 13.41 -20.39
C LEU A 27 -2.02 14.07 -20.28
N ARG A 28 -2.69 13.91 -19.14
CA ARG A 28 -4.02 14.51 -18.90
C ARG A 28 -3.97 15.96 -18.47
N TYR A 29 -2.95 16.37 -17.73
CA TYR A 29 -2.85 17.70 -17.12
C TYR A 29 -3.22 18.87 -18.05
N PRO A 30 -2.74 18.96 -19.31
CA PRO A 30 -3.06 20.07 -20.21
C PRO A 30 -4.55 20.16 -20.56
N HIS A 31 -5.23 19.02 -20.57
CA HIS A 31 -6.61 18.85 -21.02
C HIS A 31 -7.63 18.90 -19.88
N LEU A 32 -7.17 19.06 -18.62
CA LEU A 32 -8.06 19.11 -17.48
C LEU A 32 -8.79 20.46 -17.41
N PRO A 33 -10.06 20.48 -16.99
CA PRO A 33 -10.79 21.72 -16.74
C PRO A 33 -10.13 22.56 -15.64
N ASN A 34 -10.47 23.86 -15.58
CA ASN A 34 -9.95 24.78 -14.57
C ASN A 34 -10.30 24.36 -13.14
N ARG A 35 -11.39 23.60 -12.95
CA ARG A 35 -11.79 23.03 -11.66
C ARG A 35 -11.85 21.51 -11.76
N ILE A 36 -11.42 20.84 -10.71
CA ILE A 36 -11.42 19.38 -10.60
C ILE A 36 -12.12 18.95 -9.30
N PRO A 37 -12.65 17.72 -9.23
CA PRO A 37 -13.22 17.19 -8.01
C PRO A 37 -12.24 17.28 -6.83
N GLN A 38 -12.70 17.72 -5.67
CA GLN A 38 -11.92 17.74 -4.44
C GLN A 38 -12.36 16.64 -3.47
N HIS A 39 -13.67 16.41 -3.38
CA HIS A 39 -14.27 15.35 -2.56
C HIS A 39 -15.35 14.64 -3.38
N LEU A 40 -15.55 13.37 -3.03
CA LEU A 40 -16.47 12.44 -3.68
C LEU A 40 -17.28 11.77 -2.58
N ASP A 41 -18.59 11.94 -2.62
CA ASP A 41 -19.54 11.22 -1.78
C ASP A 41 -20.29 10.15 -2.59
N ILE A 42 -21.11 9.34 -1.94
CA ILE A 42 -21.91 8.28 -2.57
C ILE A 42 -22.86 8.80 -3.67
N GLU A 43 -23.22 10.09 -3.62
CA GLU A 43 -24.06 10.77 -4.62
C GLU A 43 -23.24 11.40 -5.77
N GLY A 44 -21.91 11.40 -5.69
CA GLY A 44 -21.02 11.96 -6.71
C GLY A 44 -20.07 13.03 -6.17
N VAL A 45 -19.70 14.00 -7.01
CA VAL A 45 -18.80 15.10 -6.60
C VAL A 45 -19.59 16.16 -5.82
N ASP A 46 -19.28 16.33 -4.54
CA ASP A 46 -19.92 17.33 -3.67
C ASP A 46 -19.06 18.60 -3.49
N SER A 47 -17.76 18.55 -3.82
CA SER A 47 -16.88 19.71 -3.76
C SER A 47 -15.82 19.75 -4.86
N TRP A 48 -15.41 20.96 -5.21
CA TRP A 48 -14.52 21.25 -6.34
C TRP A 48 -13.38 22.17 -5.91
N THR A 49 -12.20 21.95 -6.48
CA THR A 49 -11.01 22.79 -6.26
C THR A 49 -10.42 23.29 -7.57
N GLN A 50 -9.60 24.34 -7.50
CA GLN A 50 -8.88 24.86 -8.65
C GLN A 50 -7.80 23.88 -9.12
N ARG A 51 -7.59 23.80 -10.44
CA ARG A 51 -6.55 23.01 -11.05
C ARG A 51 -5.17 23.57 -10.67
N SER A 52 -4.37 22.75 -10.03
CA SER A 52 -2.97 23.01 -9.70
C SER A 52 -2.19 21.70 -9.78
N ILE A 53 -0.86 21.76 -9.78
CA ILE A 53 -0.04 20.54 -9.73
C ILE A 53 -0.36 19.73 -8.47
N GLY A 54 -0.49 20.40 -7.32
CA GLY A 54 -0.81 19.75 -6.05
C GLY A 54 -2.18 19.07 -6.04
N SER A 55 -3.22 19.74 -6.55
CA SER A 55 -4.57 19.18 -6.57
C SER A 55 -4.73 18.05 -7.59
N VAL A 56 -4.05 18.11 -8.75
CA VAL A 56 -4.12 17.05 -9.77
C VAL A 56 -3.31 15.81 -9.39
N PHE A 57 -2.09 16.00 -8.86
CA PHE A 57 -1.18 14.90 -8.54
C PHE A 57 -1.25 14.44 -7.07
N GLY A 58 -2.18 14.99 -6.27
CA GLY A 58 -2.32 14.67 -4.86
C GLY A 58 -2.39 13.16 -4.58
N LEU A 59 -3.21 12.42 -5.33
CA LEU A 59 -3.31 10.95 -5.19
C LEU A 59 -2.00 10.23 -5.55
N VAL A 60 -1.24 10.76 -6.51
CA VAL A 60 0.07 10.20 -6.90
C VAL A 60 1.09 10.42 -5.79
N PHE A 61 1.09 11.59 -5.15
CA PHE A 61 1.95 11.86 -3.99
C PHE A 61 1.58 11.00 -2.78
N VAL A 62 0.28 10.80 -2.53
CA VAL A 62 -0.19 9.86 -1.50
C VAL A 62 0.33 8.46 -1.80
N TYR A 63 0.20 7.99 -3.05
CA TYR A 63 0.69 6.65 -3.41
C TYR A 63 2.20 6.51 -3.26
N LEU A 64 2.97 7.54 -3.64
CA LEU A 64 4.41 7.57 -3.42
C LEU A 64 4.76 7.46 -1.93
N GLY A 65 4.09 8.23 -1.08
CA GLY A 65 4.28 8.19 0.38
C GLY A 65 3.96 6.82 0.97
N VAL A 66 2.81 6.24 0.60
CA VAL A 66 2.40 4.89 1.05
C VAL A 66 3.37 3.82 0.56
N THR A 67 3.89 3.94 -0.66
CA THR A 67 4.89 3.04 -1.22
C THR A 67 6.19 3.07 -0.42
N VAL A 68 6.69 4.27 -0.10
CA VAL A 68 7.88 4.43 0.74
C VAL A 68 7.65 3.83 2.13
N LEU A 69 6.52 4.14 2.76
CA LEU A 69 6.16 3.64 4.08
C LEU A 69 6.11 2.11 4.12
N LEU A 70 5.33 1.48 3.24
CA LEU A 70 5.17 0.02 3.23
C LEU A 70 6.45 -0.71 2.83
N THR A 71 7.26 -0.13 1.95
CA THR A 71 8.60 -0.65 1.62
C THR A 71 9.51 -0.60 2.84
N ALA A 72 9.50 0.50 3.60
CA ALA A 72 10.27 0.62 4.84
C ALA A 72 9.80 -0.39 5.90
N CYS A 73 8.49 -0.58 6.07
CA CYS A 73 7.93 -1.60 6.97
C CYS A 73 8.34 -3.02 6.56
N ALA A 74 8.32 -3.32 5.26
CA ALA A 74 8.81 -4.60 4.74
C ALA A 74 10.31 -4.78 5.03
N GLU A 75 11.12 -3.73 4.87
CA GLU A 75 12.55 -3.76 5.17
C GLU A 75 12.83 -3.98 6.64
N LEU A 76 12.12 -3.26 7.52
CA LEU A 76 12.22 -3.44 8.97
C LEU A 76 11.84 -4.87 9.37
N THR A 77 10.76 -5.42 8.81
CA THR A 77 10.32 -6.81 9.06
C THR A 77 11.43 -7.82 8.72
N LEU A 78 12.15 -7.59 7.61
CA LEU A 78 13.25 -8.46 7.19
C LEU A 78 14.54 -8.27 8.01
N ARG A 79 14.72 -7.12 8.66
CA ARG A 79 15.86 -6.82 9.53
C ARG A 79 15.69 -7.36 10.94
N VAL A 80 14.44 -7.54 11.40
CA VAL A 80 14.15 -8.14 12.71
C VAL A 80 14.65 -9.59 12.75
N THR A 81 15.39 -9.94 13.80
CA THR A 81 15.75 -11.33 14.10
C THR A 81 14.49 -12.13 14.48
N PRO A 82 14.16 -13.21 13.76
CA PRO A 82 12.99 -14.04 14.05
C PRO A 82 13.11 -14.74 15.39
N GLN A 83 11.97 -15.14 15.96
CA GLN A 83 11.92 -15.82 17.27
C GLN A 83 12.73 -17.13 17.29
N ALA A 84 12.71 -17.91 16.21
CA ALA A 84 13.44 -19.18 16.10
C ALA A 84 14.97 -19.03 16.19
N GLU A 85 15.50 -17.84 15.87
CA GLU A 85 16.94 -17.57 15.88
C GLU A 85 17.40 -16.88 17.17
N MET A 86 16.50 -16.72 18.14
CA MET A 86 16.85 -16.06 19.40
C MET A 86 17.55 -17.00 20.37
N PRO A 87 18.59 -16.52 21.08
CA PRO A 87 19.23 -17.29 22.14
C PRO A 87 18.19 -17.86 23.11
N LYS A 88 18.30 -19.17 23.39
CA LYS A 88 17.39 -19.86 24.33
C LYS A 88 17.71 -19.51 25.79
N GLU A 89 18.94 -19.09 26.07
CA GLU A 89 19.43 -18.73 27.40
C GLU A 89 18.84 -17.40 27.88
N ALA A 90 18.37 -17.42 29.12
CA ALA A 90 17.69 -16.32 29.79
C ALA A 90 18.63 -15.12 29.95
N ALA A 91 18.42 -14.10 29.13
CA ALA A 91 19.07 -12.80 29.27
C ALA A 91 18.04 -11.78 29.76
N PRO A 92 18.48 -10.78 30.56
CA PRO A 92 17.69 -10.02 31.53
C PRO A 92 16.49 -9.30 30.92
N PHE A 93 15.51 -8.96 31.77
CA PHE A 93 14.17 -8.38 31.51
C PHE A 93 13.94 -7.64 30.16
N GLY A 94 14.91 -6.89 29.64
CA GLY A 94 14.83 -6.25 28.31
C GLY A 94 14.67 -7.21 27.12
N ASN A 95 15.27 -8.41 27.16
CA ASN A 95 15.14 -9.40 26.08
C ASN A 95 13.81 -10.18 26.14
N GLY A 96 13.18 -10.25 27.33
CA GLY A 96 11.85 -10.84 27.51
C GLY A 96 10.75 -10.04 26.83
N LEU A 97 10.78 -8.71 26.93
CA LEU A 97 9.88 -7.81 26.19
C LEU A 97 10.09 -7.91 24.68
N ALA A 98 11.36 -8.02 24.24
CA ALA A 98 11.66 -8.24 22.84
C ALA A 98 11.07 -9.57 22.34
N ARG A 99 11.25 -10.67 23.08
CA ARG A 99 10.71 -12.01 22.73
C ARG A 99 9.18 -12.05 22.72
N SER A 100 8.54 -11.26 23.60
CA SER A 100 7.08 -11.11 23.75
C SER A 100 6.43 -10.16 22.71
N SER A 101 7.22 -9.50 21.86
CA SER A 101 6.67 -8.64 20.81
C SER A 101 5.75 -9.45 19.88
N LEU A 102 4.44 -9.18 19.97
CA LEU A 102 3.38 -9.74 19.13
C LEU A 102 3.62 -9.57 17.62
N ASN A 103 4.45 -8.59 17.23
CA ASN A 103 4.77 -8.28 15.83
C ASN A 103 6.11 -8.86 15.34
N ARG A 104 6.79 -9.70 16.13
CA ARG A 104 8.05 -10.32 15.71
C ARG A 104 7.77 -11.58 14.87
N PRO A 105 8.34 -11.70 13.66
CA PRO A 105 8.18 -12.92 12.84
C PRO A 105 8.70 -14.16 13.57
N ARG A 106 7.99 -15.29 13.45
CA ARG A 106 8.42 -16.55 14.08
C ARG A 106 9.63 -17.15 13.37
N THR A 107 9.65 -17.09 12.04
CA THR A 107 10.71 -17.64 11.19
C THR A 107 11.14 -16.65 10.10
N ARG A 108 12.28 -16.89 9.42
CA ARG A 108 12.70 -16.11 8.24
C ARG A 108 11.72 -16.23 7.08
N ALA A 109 11.17 -17.43 6.87
CA ALA A 109 10.16 -17.66 5.84
C ALA A 109 8.91 -16.81 6.10
N SER A 110 8.48 -16.72 7.37
CA SER A 110 7.40 -15.83 7.77
C SER A 110 7.71 -14.37 7.53
N ALA A 111 8.92 -13.91 7.89
CA ALA A 111 9.34 -12.51 7.65
C ALA A 111 9.28 -12.16 6.15
N ILE A 112 9.72 -13.07 5.27
CA ILE A 112 9.62 -12.92 3.82
C ILE A 112 8.14 -12.91 3.37
N GLY A 113 7.31 -13.81 3.93
CA GLY A 113 5.88 -13.85 3.64
C GLY A 113 5.17 -12.54 3.99
N THR A 114 5.41 -12.02 5.19
CA THR A 114 4.86 -10.73 5.64
C THR A 114 5.36 -9.57 4.78
N ALA A 115 6.65 -9.51 4.47
CA ALA A 115 7.21 -8.49 3.59
C ALA A 115 6.54 -8.51 2.20
N ARG A 116 6.31 -9.68 1.62
CA ARG A 116 5.59 -9.83 0.34
C ARG A 116 4.14 -9.36 0.46
N ALA A 117 3.44 -9.74 1.54
CA ALA A 117 2.06 -9.34 1.75
C ALA A 117 1.91 -7.81 1.87
N LEU A 118 2.86 -7.12 2.51
CA LEU A 118 2.88 -5.65 2.57
C LEU A 118 3.05 -5.01 1.18
N LEU A 119 3.92 -5.57 0.33
CA LEU A 119 4.12 -5.06 -1.02
C LEU A 119 2.93 -5.35 -1.96
N VAL A 120 2.22 -6.44 -1.72
CA VAL A 120 0.94 -6.74 -2.40
C VAL A 120 -0.16 -5.78 -1.95
N LEU A 121 -0.28 -5.52 -0.64
CA LEU A 121 -1.19 -4.49 -0.13
C LEU A 121 -0.89 -3.13 -0.77
N ASN A 122 0.37 -2.75 -0.89
CA ASN A 122 0.75 -1.51 -1.58
C ASN A 122 0.29 -1.51 -3.05
N ALA A 123 0.41 -2.63 -3.76
CA ALA A 123 -0.06 -2.72 -5.15
C ALA A 123 -1.59 -2.55 -5.22
N CYS A 124 -2.32 -3.17 -4.29
CA CYS A 124 -3.76 -3.00 -4.14
C CYS A 124 -4.15 -1.53 -3.87
N VAL A 125 -3.45 -0.84 -2.97
CA VAL A 125 -3.63 0.60 -2.74
C VAL A 125 -3.39 1.38 -4.03
N GLY A 126 -2.32 1.06 -4.76
CA GLY A 126 -2.01 1.71 -6.04
C GLY A 126 -3.10 1.52 -7.10
N VAL A 127 -3.69 0.33 -7.20
CA VAL A 127 -4.83 0.08 -8.09
C VAL A 127 -6.03 0.92 -7.69
N SER A 128 -6.38 0.97 -6.41
CA SER A 128 -7.48 1.80 -5.90
C SER A 128 -7.26 3.28 -6.20
N LEU A 129 -6.05 3.80 -5.99
CA LEU A 129 -5.70 5.19 -6.27
C LEU A 129 -5.64 5.48 -7.76
N LEU A 130 -5.23 4.52 -8.60
CA LEU A 130 -5.28 4.65 -10.05
C LEU A 130 -6.73 4.81 -10.55
N ILE A 131 -7.68 4.06 -9.99
CA ILE A 131 -9.12 4.23 -10.28
C ILE A 131 -9.57 5.63 -9.82
N GLY A 132 -9.15 6.06 -8.63
CA GLY A 132 -9.37 7.42 -8.12
C GLY A 132 -8.85 8.52 -9.06
N CYS A 133 -7.65 8.33 -9.62
CA CYS A 133 -7.09 9.24 -10.63
C CYS A 133 -7.98 9.31 -11.88
N GLY A 134 -8.56 8.18 -12.31
CA GLY A 134 -9.50 8.17 -13.43
C GLY A 134 -10.76 8.99 -13.19
N VAL A 135 -11.31 8.96 -11.98
CA VAL A 135 -12.47 9.78 -11.59
C VAL A 135 -12.07 11.26 -11.47
N LEU A 136 -10.89 11.54 -10.91
CA LEU A 136 -10.37 12.89 -10.70
C LEU A 136 -10.02 13.59 -12.02
N TRP A 137 -9.45 12.86 -12.98
CA TRP A 137 -8.93 13.40 -14.24
C TRP A 137 -9.94 13.31 -15.39
N ARG A 138 -11.23 13.46 -15.12
CA ARG A 138 -12.28 13.53 -16.16
C ARG A 138 -12.19 14.85 -16.94
N SER A 139 -12.49 14.80 -18.24
CA SER A 139 -12.39 15.98 -19.14
C SER A 139 -13.49 17.01 -18.91
N ALA A 140 -14.61 16.59 -18.30
CA ALA A 140 -15.76 17.43 -18.02
C ALA A 140 -15.99 17.48 -16.51
N PRO A 141 -16.38 18.66 -15.96
CA PRO A 141 -16.80 18.79 -14.58
C PRO A 141 -18.23 18.24 -14.40
N ASP A 142 -18.37 16.94 -14.62
CA ASP A 142 -19.63 16.21 -14.45
C ASP A 142 -19.74 15.74 -12.98
N PRO A 143 -20.78 16.13 -12.23
CA PRO A 143 -20.95 15.68 -10.85
C PRO A 143 -21.26 14.19 -10.76
N GLU A 144 -21.81 13.58 -11.81
CA GLU A 144 -22.21 12.19 -11.78
C GLU A 144 -21.00 11.27 -11.83
N VAL A 145 -20.84 10.46 -10.78
CA VAL A 145 -19.86 9.38 -10.72
C VAL A 145 -20.62 8.09 -10.48
N PRO A 146 -20.47 7.07 -11.36
CA PRO A 146 -21.15 5.80 -11.15
C PRO A 146 -20.78 5.20 -9.79
N GLY A 147 -21.78 4.83 -8.98
CA GLY A 147 -21.56 4.29 -7.63
C GLY A 147 -20.69 3.03 -7.57
N TRP A 148 -20.60 2.25 -8.66
CA TRP A 148 -19.69 1.11 -8.76
C TRP A 148 -18.21 1.51 -8.67
N SER A 149 -17.86 2.77 -8.95
CA SER A 149 -16.49 3.28 -8.82
C SER A 149 -15.97 3.14 -7.39
N PHE A 150 -16.82 3.40 -6.38
CA PHE A 150 -16.47 3.20 -4.98
C PHE A 150 -16.19 1.72 -4.68
N VAL A 151 -17.03 0.82 -5.19
CA VAL A 151 -16.83 -0.63 -5.04
C VAL A 151 -15.51 -1.05 -5.70
N ALA A 152 -15.23 -0.54 -6.90
CA ALA A 152 -13.99 -0.81 -7.62
C ALA A 152 -12.74 -0.29 -6.90
N MET A 153 -12.83 0.83 -6.18
CA MET A 153 -11.75 1.35 -5.33
C MET A 153 -11.59 0.54 -4.03
N LEU A 154 -12.68 0.07 -3.42
CA LEU A 154 -12.64 -0.66 -2.14
C LEU A 154 -12.18 -2.11 -2.29
N LEU A 155 -12.57 -2.79 -3.36
CA LEU A 155 -12.33 -4.22 -3.54
C LEU A 155 -10.82 -4.59 -3.51
N PRO A 156 -9.91 -3.87 -4.20
CA PRO A 156 -8.48 -4.12 -4.09
C PRO A 156 -7.97 -3.92 -2.66
N LEU A 157 -8.42 -2.88 -1.94
CA LEU A 157 -8.00 -2.62 -0.55
C LEU A 157 -8.40 -3.77 0.37
N LEU A 158 -9.63 -4.27 0.23
CA LEU A 158 -10.12 -5.40 1.00
C LEU A 158 -9.31 -6.67 0.70
N ALA A 159 -9.03 -6.94 -0.58
CA ALA A 159 -8.20 -8.07 -0.99
C ALA A 159 -6.77 -7.97 -0.43
N GLY A 160 -6.14 -6.79 -0.54
CA GLY A 160 -4.82 -6.51 0.02
C GLY A 160 -4.77 -6.73 1.53
N THR A 161 -5.78 -6.24 2.24
CA THR A 161 -5.90 -6.37 3.69
C THR A 161 -6.14 -7.82 4.11
N ALA A 162 -6.99 -8.55 3.40
CA ALA A 162 -7.22 -9.97 3.65
C ALA A 162 -5.92 -10.77 3.50
N MET A 163 -5.10 -10.47 2.50
CA MET A 163 -3.80 -11.12 2.30
C MET A 163 -2.79 -10.82 3.42
N THR A 164 -2.73 -9.58 3.92
CA THR A 164 -1.84 -9.26 5.06
C THR A 164 -2.29 -9.92 6.35
N VAL A 165 -3.61 -9.97 6.61
CA VAL A 165 -4.18 -10.69 7.74
C VAL A 165 -3.89 -12.19 7.63
N ALA A 166 -4.09 -12.79 6.45
CA ALA A 166 -3.80 -14.20 6.22
C ALA A 166 -2.31 -14.54 6.46
N ALA A 167 -1.39 -13.67 6.02
CA ALA A 167 0.04 -13.82 6.27
C ALA A 167 0.36 -13.78 7.78
N ALA A 168 -0.25 -12.85 8.51
CA ALA A 168 -0.09 -12.75 9.97
C ALA A 168 -0.65 -13.97 10.72
N ILE A 169 -1.81 -14.48 10.31
CA ILE A 169 -2.40 -15.70 10.88
C ILE A 169 -1.49 -16.91 10.61
N ARG A 170 -0.96 -17.02 9.40
CA ARG A 170 -0.04 -18.11 9.02
C ARG A 170 1.25 -18.06 9.84
N ASP A 171 1.83 -16.87 10.04
CA ASP A 171 3.01 -16.72 10.90
C ASP A 171 2.70 -17.21 12.31
N ARG A 172 1.57 -16.81 12.90
CA ARG A 172 1.17 -17.25 14.25
C ARG A 172 1.01 -18.76 14.38
N ARG A 173 0.56 -19.45 13.33
CA ARG A 173 0.41 -20.92 13.32
C ARG A 173 1.72 -21.68 13.09
N THR A 174 2.79 -21.00 12.67
CA THR A 174 4.06 -21.66 12.35
C THR A 174 4.79 -22.05 13.65
N PRO A 175 5.15 -23.33 13.85
CA PRO A 175 5.91 -23.75 15.03
C PRO A 175 7.32 -23.15 15.03
N VAL A 176 7.84 -22.90 16.23
CA VAL A 176 9.22 -22.43 16.47
C VAL A 176 10.02 -23.65 16.88
N ASN A 177 10.85 -24.17 15.97
CA ASN A 177 11.76 -25.30 16.24
C ASN A 177 13.03 -24.80 16.94
#